data_AF-A0A6N7C3Y0-F1
#
_entry.id   AF-A0A6N7C3Y0-F1
#
_cell.length_a   1.000
_cell.length_b   1.000
_cell.length_c   1.000
_cell.angle_alpha   90.00
_cell.angle_beta   90.00
_cell.angle_gamma   90.00
#
_symmetry.space_group_name_H-M   'P 1'
#
loop_
_entity.id
_entity.type
_entity.pdbx_description
1 polymer ?
#
loop_
_entity_poly.entity_id
_entity_poly.type
_entity_poly.pdbx_seq_one_letter_code
_entity_poly.pdbx_strand_id
1 'polypeptide(L)' 'MPNTTHAAPTNKLNLAYLLANPKELYQVKQIADVFHKHPETIRRWIKTDKIIKPLSINGVYYFKGSDIVDYLNATNEGA' A
#
# COMPACT_ATOMS: atom_id res chain seq x y z
N MET A 1 -4.02 9.24 30.27
CA MET A 1 -3.02 8.79 29.27
C MET A 1 -3.61 9.06 27.90
N PRO A 2 -3.02 9.90 27.04
CA PRO A 2 -3.51 10.00 25.67
C PRO A 2 -3.10 8.71 24.95
N ASN A 3 -4.08 7.82 24.82
CA ASN A 3 -4.11 6.79 23.81
C ASN A 3 -4.03 7.48 22.45
N THR A 4 -2.84 7.50 21.87
CA THR A 4 -2.65 7.83 20.45
C THR A 4 -3.31 6.73 19.63
N THR A 5 -4.64 6.77 19.58
CA THR A 5 -5.40 6.23 18.48
C THR A 5 -4.86 6.98 17.27
N HIS A 6 -3.99 6.32 16.50
CA HIS A 6 -3.84 6.67 15.10
C HIS A 6 -5.25 6.59 14.54
N ALA A 7 -5.92 7.74 14.45
CA ALA A 7 -7.20 7.86 13.79
C ALA A 7 -6.91 7.38 12.38
N ALA A 8 -7.19 6.12 12.09
CA ALA A 8 -7.24 5.63 10.73
C ALA A 8 -8.38 6.44 10.12
N PRO A 9 -8.09 7.47 9.31
CA PRO A 9 -9.18 8.20 8.70
C PRO A 9 -9.91 7.14 7.87
N THR A 10 -11.23 7.06 8.01
CA THR A 10 -12.13 6.27 7.16
C THR A 10 -12.12 6.76 5.70
N ASN A 11 -11.19 7.64 5.35
CA ASN A 11 -10.87 8.04 4.00
C ASN A 11 -10.05 6.91 3.37
N LYS A 12 -10.66 6.21 2.41
CA LYS A 12 -9.97 5.23 1.57
C LYS A 12 -8.65 5.84 1.09
N LEU A 13 -7.54 5.14 1.32
CA LEU A 13 -6.23 5.59 0.85
C LEU A 13 -6.29 5.71 -0.67
N ASN A 14 -5.82 6.83 -1.22
CA ASN A 14 -5.79 7.08 -2.65
C ASN A 14 -4.36 7.42 -3.11
N LEU A 15 -4.15 7.40 -4.43
CA LEU A 15 -2.84 7.66 -5.02
C LEU A 15 -2.28 9.05 -4.64
N ALA A 16 -3.13 10.06 -4.56
CA ALA A 16 -2.72 11.41 -4.15
C ALA A 16 -2.13 11.44 -2.73
N TYR A 17 -2.66 10.64 -1.80
CA TYR A 17 -2.13 10.55 -0.46
C TYR A 17 -0.75 9.86 -0.42
N LEU A 18 -0.56 8.80 -1.23
CA LEU A 18 0.74 8.14 -1.38
C LEU A 18 1.80 9.09 -1.92
N LEU A 19 1.43 9.91 -2.91
CA LEU A 19 2.31 10.93 -3.51
C LEU A 19 2.69 12.03 -2.51
N ALA A 20 1.76 12.43 -1.65
CA ALA A 20 2.03 13.41 -0.59
C ALA A 20 2.93 12.85 0.53
N ASN A 21 2.88 11.53 0.78
CA ASN A 21 3.58 10.86 1.88
C ASN A 21 4.41 9.64 1.39
N PRO A 22 5.40 9.83 0.50
CA PRO A 22 6.08 8.73 -0.16
C PRO A 22 6.99 7.89 0.76
N LYS A 23 7.36 8.43 1.93
CA LYS A 23 8.25 7.76 2.90
C LYS A 23 7.52 6.89 3.91
N GLU A 24 6.19 7.01 3.99
CA GLU A 24 5.41 6.23 4.94
C GLU A 24 5.24 4.77 4.51
N LEU A 25 4.99 3.93 5.51
CA LEU A 25 4.69 2.51 5.34
C LEU A 25 3.18 2.28 5.47
N TYR A 26 2.64 1.61 4.48
CA TYR A 26 1.22 1.31 4.36
C TYR A 26 0.98 -0.19 4.45
N GLN A 27 -0.06 -0.58 5.16
CA GLN A 27 -0.45 -1.97 5.25
C GLN A 27 -1.13 -2.44 3.96
N VAL A 28 -1.15 -3.75 3.75
CA VAL A 28 -1.86 -4.41 2.64
C VAL A 28 -3.29 -3.89 2.47
N LYS A 29 -4.02 -3.66 3.57
CA LYS A 29 -5.41 -3.17 3.52
C LYS A 29 -5.51 -1.79 2.87
N GLN A 30 -4.62 -0.86 3.26
CA GLN A 30 -4.60 0.49 2.71
C GLN A 30 -4.18 0.48 1.24
N ILE A 31 -3.17 -0.33 0.90
CA ILE A 31 -2.75 -0.50 -0.50
C ILE A 31 -3.89 -1.09 -1.34
N ALA A 32 -4.66 -2.03 -0.80
CA ALA A 32 -5.80 -2.61 -1.50
C ALA A 32 -6.86 -1.56 -1.89
N ASP A 33 -7.08 -0.54 -1.06
CA ASP A 33 -7.94 0.60 -1.39
C ASP A 33 -7.40 1.39 -2.61
N VAL A 34 -6.09 1.62 -2.69
CA VAL A 34 -5.44 2.32 -3.81
C VAL A 34 -5.59 1.56 -5.12
N PHE A 35 -5.41 0.24 -5.09
CA PHE A 35 -5.58 -0.62 -6.28
C PHE A 35 -7.05 -0.90 -6.60
N HIS A 36 -8.00 -0.46 -5.77
CA HIS A 36 -9.41 -0.84 -5.84
C HIS A 36 -9.61 -2.36 -5.90
N LYS A 37 -8.82 -3.12 -5.13
CA LYS A 37 -8.86 -4.60 -5.06
C LYS A 37 -9.14 -5.07 -3.63
N HIS A 38 -9.54 -6.33 -3.50
CA HIS A 38 -9.65 -6.97 -2.19
C HIS A 38 -8.25 -7.20 -1.58
N PRO A 39 -8.03 -7.03 -0.25
CA PRO A 39 -6.73 -7.25 0.37
C PRO A 39 -6.13 -8.63 0.12
N GLU A 40 -6.97 -9.67 0.00
CA GLU A 40 -6.49 -11.01 -0.35
C GLU A 40 -5.91 -11.10 -1.77
N THR A 41 -6.40 -10.27 -2.70
CA THR A 41 -5.83 -10.17 -4.05
C THR A 41 -4.41 -9.65 -3.98
N ILE A 42 -4.17 -8.61 -3.18
CA ILE A 42 -2.82 -8.07 -2.96
C ILE A 42 -1.91 -9.12 -2.31
N ARG A 43 -2.40 -9.85 -1.30
CA ARG A 43 -1.64 -10.97 -0.69
C ARG A 43 -1.30 -12.06 -1.71
N ARG A 44 -2.21 -12.37 -2.63
CA ARG A 44 -1.95 -13.33 -3.71
C ARG A 44 -0.88 -12.80 -4.67
N TRP A 45 -0.93 -11.52 -5.05
CA TRP A 45 0.07 -10.92 -5.91
C TRP A 45 1.46 -10.90 -5.28
N ILE A 46 1.55 -10.66 -3.97
CA ILE A 46 2.81 -10.78 -3.22
C ILE A 46 3.38 -12.20 -3.34
N LYS A 47 2.53 -13.23 -3.19
CA LYS A 47 2.95 -14.64 -3.28
C LYS A 47 3.35 -15.08 -4.69
N THR A 48 2.84 -14.44 -5.72
CA THR A 48 3.13 -14.76 -7.12
C THR A 48 4.11 -13.79 -7.77
N ASP A 49 4.81 -12.96 -6.97
CA ASP A 49 5.76 -11.93 -7.42
C ASP A 49 5.19 -11.01 -8.53
N LYS A 50 3.88 -10.74 -8.50
CA LYS A 50 3.18 -9.87 -9.47
C LYS A 50 3.20 -8.40 -9.11
N ILE A 51 3.58 -8.09 -7.88
CA ILE A 51 3.71 -6.73 -7.35
C ILE A 51 5.06 -6.62 -6.64
N ILE A 52 5.50 -5.40 -6.37
CA ILE A 52 6.68 -5.14 -5.55
C ILE A 52 6.67 -5.94 -4.25
N LYS A 53 7.84 -6.37 -3.79
CA LYS A 53 7.95 -7.14 -2.54
C LYS A 53 7.71 -6.22 -1.34
N PRO A 54 6.75 -6.54 -0.46
CA PRO A 54 6.54 -5.77 0.76
C PRO A 54 7.67 -6.01 1.75
N LEU A 55 7.87 -5.03 2.62
CA LEU A 55 8.65 -5.19 3.83
C LEU A 55 7.86 -6.00 4.86
N SER A 56 8.42 -7.11 5.32
CA SER A 56 7.81 -7.93 6.37
C SER A 56 8.39 -7.54 7.73
N ILE A 57 7.57 -6.97 8.61
CA ILE A 57 7.93 -6.62 9.99
C ILE A 57 6.99 -7.40 10.91
N ASN A 58 7.54 -8.28 11.75
CA ASN A 58 6.77 -9.10 12.70
C ASN A 58 5.60 -9.88 12.06
N GLY A 59 5.78 -10.38 10.83
CA GLY A 59 4.75 -11.14 10.10
C GLY A 59 3.65 -10.31 9.45
N VAL A 60 3.75 -8.97 9.52
CA VAL A 60 2.87 -8.05 8.82
C VAL A 60 3.60 -7.46 7.61
N TYR A 61 2.90 -7.43 6.47
CA TYR A 61 3.43 -6.86 5.24
C TYR A 61 3.11 -5.36 5.14
N TYR A 62 4.16 -4.59 4.91
CA TYR A 62 4.13 -3.16 4.70
C TYR A 62 4.70 -2.80 3.34
N PHE A 63 4.12 -1.80 2.70
CA PHE A 63 4.59 -1.24 1.45
C PHE A 63 4.97 0.21 1.66
N LYS A 64 6.07 0.63 1.06
CA LYS A 64 6.43 2.04 1.05
C LYS A 64 5.61 2.77 0.01
N GLY A 65 5.14 3.98 0.34
CA GLY A 65 4.33 4.79 -0.58
C GLY A 65 5.02 5.04 -1.91
N SER A 66 6.31 5.39 -1.89
CA SER A 66 7.13 5.60 -3.10
C SER A 66 7.09 4.40 -4.03
N ASP A 67 7.34 3.20 -3.49
CA ASP A 67 7.51 2.00 -4.32
C ASP A 67 6.19 1.62 -5.02
N ILE A 68 5.05 1.89 -4.38
CA ILE A 68 3.72 1.66 -4.97
C ILE A 68 3.42 2.68 -6.07
N VAL A 69 3.79 3.95 -5.86
CA VAL A 69 3.66 5.00 -6.88
C VAL A 69 4.51 4.65 -8.10
N ASP A 70 5.78 4.30 -7.89
CA ASP A 70 6.70 3.89 -8.96
C ASP A 70 6.15 2.67 -9.72
N TYR A 71 5.62 1.67 -9.01
CA TYR A 71 4.99 0.51 -9.63
C TYR A 71 3.77 0.88 -10.48
N LEU A 72 2.90 1.75 -9.97
CA LEU A 72 1.71 2.21 -10.70
C LEU A 72 2.10 3.01 -11.94
N ASN A 73 3.09 3.89 -11.85
CA ASN A 73 3.60 4.64 -12.99
C ASN A 73 4.17 3.69 -14.05
N ALA A 74 5.04 2.75 -13.65
CA ALA A 74 5.62 1.76 -14.55
C ALA A 74 4.56 0.85 -15.22
N THR A 75 3.45 0.56 -14.53
CA THR A 75 2.35 -0.24 -15.10
C THR A 75 1.48 0.56 -16.07
N ASN A 76 1.30 1.87 -15.85
CA ASN A 76 0.49 2.73 -16.72
C ASN A 76 1.23 3.16 -17.99
N GLU A 77 2.56 3.23 -17.97
CA GLU A 77 3.35 3.58 -19.17
C GLU A 77 3.57 2.41 -20.15
N GLY A 78 2.95 1.25 -19.89
CA GLY A 78 3.05 0.05 -20.72
C GLY A 78 1.75 -0.40 -21.38
N ALA A 79 0.71 0.44 -21.42
CA ALA A 79 -0.61 0.13 -22.00
C ALA A 79 -0.82 0.77 -23.38
#